data_AF-A0A812JX71-F1
#
_entry.id   AF-A0A812JX71-F1
#
_cell.length_a   1.000
_cell.length_b   1.000
_cell.length_c   1.000
_cell.angle_alpha   90.00
_cell.angle_beta   90.00
_cell.angle_gamma   90.00
#
_symmetry.space_group_name_H-M   'P 1'
#
loop_
_entity.id
_entity.type
_entity.pdbx_description
1 polymer ?
#
loop_
_entity_poly.entity_id
_entity_poly.type
_entity_poly.pdbx_seq_one_letter_code
_entity_poly.pdbx_strand_id
1 'polypeptide(L)'
;MANAYLAMLLYLQSEDAKKPVQIYFSSPGAALKPALALYDTIGQLKAKGCKVTTVSYSLCAGMGAFLAASGSPGRRFATPNSLFLLSKTGLESPVQGQATEIELEAKQMLRESERIEEELTSITGRSLEQIRKDLRRNFYLTAAEAVEYGLIDKVLVPQDDKGSKLDQGTRDPWSGQVVKPQVGFGVFADPDQPRTAV
;
A
#
# COMPACT_ATOMS: atom_id res chain seq x y z
N MET A 1 -10.18 3.44 12.50
CA MET A 1 -10.23 3.53 11.02
C MET A 1 -10.13 2.17 10.32
N ALA A 2 -9.28 1.23 10.76
CA ALA A 2 -9.13 -0.08 10.11
C ALA A 2 -10.45 -0.85 9.91
N ASN A 3 -11.37 -0.82 10.89
CA ASN A 3 -12.67 -1.49 10.78
C ASN A 3 -13.51 -1.03 9.57
N ALA A 4 -13.40 0.25 9.18
CA ALA A 4 -14.12 0.77 8.02
C ALA A 4 -13.56 0.19 6.72
N TYR A 5 -12.23 0.12 6.58
CA TYR A 5 -11.58 -0.51 5.42
C TYR A 5 -11.88 -2.00 5.36
N LEU A 6 -11.84 -2.70 6.49
CA LEU A 6 -12.22 -4.11 6.57
C LEU A 6 -13.68 -4.32 6.10
N ALA A 7 -14.61 -3.52 6.62
CA ALA A 7 -16.01 -3.59 6.22
C ALA A 7 -16.19 -3.32 4.72
N MET A 8 -15.49 -2.33 4.16
CA MET A 8 -15.52 -2.03 2.72
C MET A 8 -14.98 -3.18 1.88
N LEU A 9 -13.87 -3.80 2.28
CA LEU A 9 -13.29 -4.93 1.55
C LEU A 9 -14.20 -6.17 1.61
N LEU A 10 -14.79 -6.46 2.77
CA LEU A 10 -15.75 -7.55 2.93
C LEU A 10 -17.04 -7.28 2.14
N TYR A 11 -17.49 -6.02 2.09
CA TYR A 11 -18.62 -5.62 1.27
C TYR A 11 -18.34 -5.85 -0.22
N LEU A 12 -17.20 -5.36 -0.72
CA LEU A 12 -16.79 -5.58 -2.12
C LEU A 12 -16.66 -7.07 -2.44
N GLN A 13 -16.16 -7.87 -1.50
CA GLN A 13 -16.11 -9.33 -1.63
C GLN A 13 -17.49 -9.98 -1.74
N SER A 14 -18.48 -9.45 -1.01
CA SER A 14 -19.86 -9.96 -1.01
C SER A 14 -20.61 -9.62 -2.29
N GLU A 15 -20.30 -8.48 -2.93
CA GLU A 15 -20.86 -8.12 -4.23
C GLU A 15 -20.27 -8.96 -5.36
N ASP A 16 -18.93 -8.95 -5.50
CA ASP A 16 -18.22 -9.76 -6.49
C ASP A 16 -16.78 -10.02 -6.04
N ALA A 17 -16.53 -11.24 -5.57
CA ALA A 17 -15.22 -11.65 -5.08
C ALA A 17 -14.12 -11.72 -6.16
N LYS A 18 -14.44 -11.62 -7.46
CA LYS A 18 -13.46 -11.66 -8.57
C LYS A 18 -13.14 -10.27 -9.12
N LYS A 19 -13.97 -9.28 -8.84
CA LYS A 19 -13.78 -7.92 -9.35
C LYS A 19 -12.46 -7.34 -8.84
N PRO A 20 -11.60 -6.76 -9.71
CA PRO A 20 -10.37 -6.12 -9.28
C PRO A 20 -10.64 -4.99 -8.28
N VAL A 21 -9.81 -4.90 -7.24
CA VAL A 21 -9.89 -3.88 -6.20
C VAL A 21 -8.64 -3.03 -6.24
N GLN A 22 -8.79 -1.71 -6.12
CA GLN A 22 -7.67 -0.79 -5.98
C GLN A 22 -7.68 -0.17 -4.59
N ILE A 23 -6.53 -0.19 -3.92
CA ILE A 23 -6.34 0.36 -2.59
C ILE A 23 -5.29 1.46 -2.66
N TYR A 24 -5.67 2.65 -2.22
CA TYR A 24 -4.81 3.82 -2.21
C TYR A 24 -4.23 4.02 -0.80
N PHE A 25 -2.91 3.96 -0.66
CA PHE A 25 -2.21 4.04 0.61
C PHE A 25 -1.50 5.38 0.79
N SER A 26 -1.77 6.01 1.94
CA SER A 26 -1.00 7.09 2.54
C SER A 26 -1.10 6.91 4.04
N SER A 27 -0.01 6.49 4.67
CA SER A 27 -0.04 6.13 6.09
C SER A 27 1.34 6.39 6.70
N PRO A 28 1.49 7.42 7.56
CA PRO A 28 2.73 7.67 8.29
C PRO A 28 2.96 6.65 9.42
N GLY A 29 2.15 5.59 9.48
CA GLY A 29 2.17 4.55 10.50
C GLY A 29 0.79 3.90 10.63
N ALA A 30 0.76 2.61 10.99
CA ALA A 30 -0.46 1.90 11.33
C ALA A 30 -0.21 1.00 12.54
N ALA A 31 -1.24 0.84 13.37
CA ALA A 31 -1.18 -0.08 14.47
C ALA A 31 -1.01 -1.53 13.97
N LEU A 32 -0.22 -2.32 14.69
CA LEU A 32 0.21 -3.64 14.25
C LEU A 32 -0.99 -4.59 14.03
N LYS A 33 -1.83 -4.77 15.04
CA LYS A 33 -2.96 -5.72 14.97
C LYS A 33 -3.97 -5.38 13.88
N PRO A 34 -4.47 -4.13 13.77
CA PRO A 34 -5.41 -3.80 12.70
C PRO A 34 -4.78 -3.89 11.31
N ALA A 35 -3.48 -3.60 11.17
CA ALA A 35 -2.78 -3.76 9.90
C ALA A 35 -2.68 -5.23 9.49
N LEU A 36 -2.36 -6.14 10.43
CA LEU A 36 -2.35 -7.58 10.15
C LEU A 36 -3.74 -8.09 9.75
N ALA A 37 -4.81 -7.63 10.40
CA ALA A 37 -6.17 -8.00 10.01
C ALA A 37 -6.50 -7.55 8.57
N LEU A 38 -6.04 -6.36 8.18
CA LEU A 38 -6.21 -5.86 6.81
C LEU A 38 -5.38 -6.67 5.81
N TYR A 39 -4.13 -7.01 6.17
CA TYR A 39 -3.25 -7.86 5.37
C TYR A 39 -3.88 -9.23 5.10
N ASP A 40 -4.41 -9.88 6.15
CA ASP A 40 -5.09 -11.18 6.04
C ASP A 40 -6.33 -11.08 5.14
N THR A 41 -7.10 -10.00 5.26
CA THR A 41 -8.29 -9.77 4.41
C THR A 41 -7.90 -9.59 2.95
N ILE A 42 -6.85 -8.84 2.65
CA ILE A 42 -6.30 -8.68 1.29
C ILE A 42 -5.82 -10.04 0.76
N GLY A 43 -5.17 -10.85 1.60
CA GLY A 43 -4.77 -12.22 1.26
C GLY A 43 -5.96 -13.10 0.88
N GLN A 44 -7.05 -13.06 1.65
CA GLN A 44 -8.28 -13.80 1.35
C GLN A 44 -8.93 -13.37 0.04
N LEU A 45 -8.92 -12.07 -0.28
CA LEU A 45 -9.40 -11.57 -1.57
C LEU A 45 -8.56 -12.16 -2.72
N LYS A 46 -7.23 -12.09 -2.61
CA LYS A 46 -6.32 -12.65 -3.62
C LYS A 46 -6.52 -14.15 -3.79
N ALA A 47 -6.71 -14.90 -2.70
CA ALA A 47 -6.96 -16.34 -2.74
C ALA A 47 -8.25 -16.71 -3.48
N LYS A 48 -9.26 -15.83 -3.48
CA LYS A 48 -10.51 -16.01 -4.24
C LYS A 48 -10.43 -15.55 -5.71
N GLY A 49 -9.24 -15.14 -6.18
CA GLY A 49 -9.00 -14.70 -7.56
C GLY A 49 -9.23 -13.21 -7.80
N CYS A 50 -9.45 -12.41 -6.75
CA CYS A 50 -9.49 -10.95 -6.86
C CYS A 50 -8.09 -10.39 -7.13
N LYS A 51 -7.96 -9.57 -8.18
CA LYS A 51 -6.73 -8.81 -8.44
C LYS A 51 -6.72 -7.55 -7.59
N VAL A 52 -5.97 -7.58 -6.48
CA VAL A 52 -5.77 -6.40 -5.62
C VAL A 52 -4.60 -5.59 -6.12
N THR A 53 -4.85 -4.31 -6.38
CA THR A 53 -3.88 -3.30 -6.81
C THR A 53 -3.64 -2.34 -5.66
N THR A 54 -2.38 -2.05 -5.34
CA THR A 54 -2.02 -1.09 -4.29
C THR A 54 -1.33 0.11 -4.92
N VAL A 55 -1.72 1.32 -4.52
CA VAL A 55 -1.14 2.57 -5.04
C VAL A 55 -0.75 3.45 -3.87
N SER A 56 0.55 3.67 -3.69
CA SER A 56 1.08 4.59 -2.69
C SER A 56 1.24 5.98 -3.31
N TYR A 57 0.84 7.03 -2.61
CA TYR A 57 0.90 8.40 -3.17
C TYR A 57 1.52 9.44 -2.23
N SER A 58 2.04 9.00 -1.09
CA SER A 58 2.61 9.83 -0.03
C SER A 58 3.63 9.02 0.77
N LEU A 59 3.88 9.39 2.03
CA LEU A 59 4.63 8.59 2.98
C LEU A 59 3.85 7.33 3.39
N CYS A 60 4.49 6.18 3.27
CA CYS A 60 4.07 4.90 3.82
C CYS A 60 5.14 4.42 4.82
N ALA A 61 4.85 4.41 6.11
CA ALA A 61 5.83 4.09 7.16
C ALA A 61 5.41 2.90 8.02
N GLY A 62 6.39 2.08 8.42
CA GLY A 62 6.20 0.88 9.24
C GLY A 62 5.17 -0.08 8.62
N MET A 63 4.11 -0.36 9.36
CA MET A 63 3.00 -1.20 8.87
C MET A 63 2.28 -0.61 7.66
N GLY A 64 2.33 0.70 7.43
CA GLY A 64 1.81 1.31 6.20
C GLY A 64 2.62 0.92 4.96
N ALA A 65 3.95 0.84 5.08
CA ALA A 65 4.83 0.35 4.00
C ALA A 65 4.60 -1.15 3.74
N PHE A 66 4.43 -1.94 4.80
CA PHE A 66 4.09 -3.35 4.70
C PHE A 66 2.75 -3.58 3.96
N LEU A 67 1.72 -2.82 4.33
CA LEU A 67 0.41 -2.90 3.67
C LEU A 67 0.45 -2.43 2.21
N ALA A 68 1.23 -1.40 1.87
CA ALA A 68 1.43 -1.00 0.49
C ALA A 68 2.00 -2.14 -0.38
N ALA A 69 2.83 -3.00 0.22
CA ALA A 69 3.41 -4.15 -0.44
C ALA A 69 2.48 -5.38 -0.53
N SER A 70 1.31 -5.34 0.12
CA SER A 70 0.36 -6.47 0.21
C SER A 70 -0.44 -6.75 -1.08
N GLY A 71 -0.29 -5.91 -2.10
CA GLY A 71 -0.96 -6.06 -3.39
C GLY A 71 -0.66 -7.38 -4.09
N SER A 72 -1.35 -7.62 -5.20
CA SER A 72 -1.03 -8.76 -6.07
C SER A 72 0.32 -8.52 -6.74
N PRO A 73 1.14 -9.56 -6.96
CA PRO A 73 2.40 -9.41 -7.70
C PRO A 73 2.18 -8.72 -9.06
N GLY A 74 3.01 -7.74 -9.39
CA GLY A 74 2.88 -6.92 -10.60
C GLY A 74 1.84 -5.79 -10.53
N ARG A 75 1.15 -5.62 -9.40
CA ARG A 75 0.09 -4.62 -9.18
C ARG A 75 0.34 -3.73 -7.95
N ARG A 76 1.58 -3.60 -7.51
CA ARG A 76 2.00 -2.71 -6.42
C ARG A 76 2.65 -1.47 -7.02
N PHE A 77 2.09 -0.30 -6.75
CA PHE A 77 2.46 0.94 -7.43
C PHE A 77 2.72 2.07 -6.44
N ALA A 78 3.50 3.07 -6.87
CA ALA A 78 3.68 4.31 -6.14
C ALA A 78 3.83 5.52 -7.06
N THR A 79 3.46 6.72 -6.58
CA THR A 79 3.78 7.98 -7.29
C THR A 79 5.26 8.35 -7.11
N PRO A 80 5.84 9.22 -7.95
CA PRO A 80 7.29 9.46 -7.97
C PRO A 80 7.84 10.03 -6.66
N ASN A 81 7.04 10.85 -5.97
CA ASN A 81 7.42 11.47 -4.69
C ASN A 81 6.98 10.66 -3.47
N SER A 82 6.47 9.44 -3.65
CA SER A 82 6.15 8.56 -2.53
C SER A 82 7.44 8.14 -1.81
N LEU A 83 7.33 8.01 -0.50
CA LEU A 83 8.43 7.63 0.38
C LEU A 83 8.00 6.44 1.23
N PHE A 84 8.86 5.44 1.34
CA PHE A 84 8.63 4.28 2.17
C PHE A 84 9.61 4.29 3.32
N LEU A 85 9.12 4.05 4.53
CA LEU A 85 9.94 3.86 5.71
C LEU A 85 9.71 2.45 6.25
N LEU A 86 10.72 1.60 6.10
CA LEU A 86 10.77 0.31 6.77
C LEU A 86 11.42 0.51 8.14
N SER A 87 10.72 0.09 9.19
CA SER A 87 11.20 0.16 10.57
C SER A 87 10.68 -1.03 11.36
N LYS A 88 11.45 -1.47 12.35
CA LYS A 88 11.02 -2.53 13.24
C LYS A 88 9.75 -2.13 13.99
N THR A 89 8.79 -3.03 14.04
CA THR A 89 7.62 -2.89 14.91
C THR A 89 8.05 -2.93 16.37
N GLY A 90 7.60 -1.94 17.12
CA GLY A 90 7.88 -1.81 18.55
C GLY A 90 6.59 -1.83 19.35
N LEU A 91 6.75 -1.77 20.67
CA LEU A 91 5.64 -1.50 21.57
C LEU A 91 5.10 -0.09 21.27
N GLU A 92 3.85 -0.02 20.81
CA GLU A 92 3.16 1.25 20.51
C GLU A 92 2.97 2.10 21.77
N SER A 93 2.88 1.44 22.93
CA SER A 93 2.70 2.04 24.25
C SER A 93 3.66 1.40 25.25
N PRO A 94 4.16 2.15 26.26
CA PRO A 94 4.90 1.57 27.36
C PRO A 94 4.09 0.46 28.03
N VAL A 95 4.65 -0.75 28.09
CA VAL A 95 4.05 -1.86 28.83
C VAL A 95 4.32 -1.65 30.31
N GLN A 96 3.28 -1.75 31.13
CA GLN A 96 3.34 -1.64 32.59
C GLN A 96 2.60 -2.83 33.19
N GLY A 97 3.04 -3.30 34.36
CA GLY A 97 2.43 -4.46 35.03
C GLY A 97 3.45 -5.28 35.79
N GLN A 98 3.04 -6.49 36.16
CA GLN A 98 3.96 -7.45 36.80
C GLN A 98 5.05 -7.88 35.81
N ALA A 99 6.21 -8.28 36.33
CA ALA A 99 7.34 -8.71 35.48
C ALA A 99 6.96 -9.84 34.50
N THR A 100 6.10 -10.75 34.93
CA THR A 100 5.54 -11.84 34.10
C THR A 100 4.67 -11.35 32.95
N GLU A 101 3.87 -10.30 33.16
CA GLU A 101 3.03 -9.70 32.11
C GLU A 101 3.90 -8.99 31.08
N ILE A 102 4.91 -8.24 31.55
CA ILE A 102 5.89 -7.56 30.68
C ILE A 102 6.65 -8.58 29.82
N GLU A 103 7.09 -9.69 30.41
CA GLU A 103 7.77 -10.77 29.69
C GLU A 103 6.88 -11.39 28.61
N LEU A 104 5.59 -11.61 28.92
CA LEU A 104 4.63 -12.18 27.98
C LEU A 104 4.40 -11.26 26.77
N GLU A 105 4.17 -9.97 27.01
CA GLU A 105 3.98 -8.97 25.96
C GLU A 105 5.23 -8.83 25.07
N ALA A 106 6.42 -8.82 25.67
CA ALA A 106 7.68 -8.76 24.93
C ALA A 106 7.86 -10.00 24.02
N LYS A 107 7.56 -11.20 24.54
CA LYS A 107 7.62 -12.44 23.74
C LYS A 107 6.62 -12.42 22.59
N GLN A 108 5.41 -11.92 22.81
CA GLN A 108 4.40 -11.83 21.76
C GLN A 108 4.79 -10.84 20.66
N MET A 109 5.35 -9.68 21.03
CA MET A 109 5.85 -8.68 20.09
C MET A 109 7.00 -9.23 19.24
N LEU A 110 7.92 -10.00 19.83
CA LEU A 110 9.01 -10.63 19.09
C LEU A 110 8.49 -11.63 18.05
N ARG A 111 7.51 -12.47 18.41
CA ARG A 111 6.87 -13.41 17.48
C ARG A 111 6.19 -12.70 16.31
N GLU A 112 5.49 -11.61 16.58
CA GLU A 112 4.84 -10.83 15.53
C GLU A 112 5.86 -10.15 14.62
N SER A 113 6.94 -9.62 15.19
CA SER A 113 8.03 -9.04 14.42
C SER A 113 8.69 -10.07 13.49
N GLU A 114 8.97 -11.28 13.99
CA GLU A 114 9.52 -12.38 13.18
C GLU A 114 8.62 -12.73 11.99
N ARG A 115 7.30 -12.84 12.23
CA ARG A 115 6.34 -13.11 11.16
C ARG A 115 6.36 -12.02 10.08
N ILE A 116 6.46 -10.74 10.47
CA ILE A 116 6.51 -9.62 9.51
C ILE A 116 7.82 -9.66 8.70
N GLU A 117 8.95 -9.99 9.35
CA GLU A 117 10.24 -10.15 8.68
C GLU A 117 10.19 -11.28 7.62
N GLU A 118 9.52 -12.38 7.93
CA GLU A 118 9.29 -13.50 7.01
C GLU A 118 8.37 -13.11 5.83
N GLU A 119 7.27 -12.41 6.10
CA GLU A 119 6.37 -11.92 5.05
C GLU A 119 7.08 -10.91 4.14
N LEU A 120 7.86 -9.99 4.70
CA LEU A 120 8.67 -9.05 3.92
C LEU A 120 9.71 -9.78 3.05
N THR A 121 10.32 -10.84 3.57
CA THR A 121 11.23 -11.71 2.81
C THR A 121 10.50 -12.30 1.59
N SER A 122 9.29 -12.84 1.79
CA SER A 122 8.44 -13.40 0.73
C SER A 122 8.04 -12.36 -0.32
N ILE A 123 7.67 -11.15 0.12
CA ILE A 123 7.19 -10.07 -0.74
C ILE A 123 8.32 -9.44 -1.57
N THR A 124 9.50 -9.24 -0.95
CA THR A 124 10.62 -8.51 -1.55
C THR A 124 11.63 -9.42 -2.27
N GLY A 125 11.65 -10.71 -1.94
CA GLY A 125 12.67 -11.66 -2.39
C GLY A 125 14.04 -11.47 -1.74
N ARG A 126 14.17 -10.58 -0.74
CA ARG A 126 15.40 -10.38 0.04
C ARG A 126 15.54 -11.48 1.09
N SER A 127 16.77 -11.77 1.53
CA SER A 127 17.00 -12.74 2.60
C SER A 127 16.50 -12.20 3.95
N LEU A 128 16.10 -13.10 4.85
CA LEU A 128 15.66 -12.75 6.20
C LEU A 128 16.73 -11.95 6.97
N GLU A 129 18.01 -12.30 6.78
CA GLU A 129 19.13 -11.57 7.38
C GLU A 129 19.22 -10.12 6.90
N GLN A 130 19.01 -9.89 5.60
CA GLN A 130 19.01 -8.56 5.02
C GLN A 130 17.82 -7.75 5.54
N ILE A 131 16.61 -8.32 5.53
CA ILE A 131 15.42 -7.68 6.11
C ILE A 131 15.65 -7.29 7.57
N ARG A 132 16.17 -8.20 8.40
CA ARG A 132 16.50 -7.93 9.81
C ARG A 132 17.50 -6.81 9.96
N LYS A 133 18.53 -6.76 9.10
CA LYS A 133 19.56 -5.71 9.14
C LYS A 133 18.96 -4.36 8.78
N ASP A 134 18.12 -4.30 7.75
CA ASP A 134 17.54 -3.07 7.24
C ASP A 134 16.49 -2.52 8.21
N LEU A 135 15.71 -3.38 8.88
CA LEU A 135 14.73 -2.98 9.89
C LEU A 135 15.32 -2.53 11.23
N ARG A 136 16.62 -2.79 11.51
CA ARG A 136 17.26 -2.39 12.79
C ARG A 136 17.21 -0.88 13.03
N ARG A 137 17.12 -0.08 11.97
CA ARG A 137 17.01 1.38 12.03
C ARG A 137 15.92 1.83 11.06
N ASN A 138 15.61 3.12 11.09
CA ASN A 138 14.77 3.72 10.08
C ASN A 138 15.44 3.58 8.70
N PHE A 139 14.80 2.84 7.81
CA PHE A 139 15.28 2.58 6.46
C PHE A 139 14.31 3.20 5.45
N TYR A 140 14.73 4.34 4.90
CA TYR A 140 13.95 5.10 3.93
C TYR A 140 14.26 4.62 2.52
N LEU A 141 13.22 4.51 1.70
CA LEU A 141 13.27 4.16 0.30
C LEU A 141 12.40 5.14 -0.48
N THR A 142 12.98 5.81 -1.46
CA THR A 142 12.23 6.52 -2.50
C THR A 142 11.38 5.54 -3.31
N ALA A 143 10.43 6.03 -4.09
CA ALA A 143 9.61 5.18 -4.95
C ALA A 143 10.46 4.29 -5.90
N ALA A 144 11.57 4.82 -6.44
CA ALA A 144 12.48 4.04 -7.29
C ALA A 144 13.23 2.95 -6.50
N GLU A 145 13.82 3.32 -5.35
CA GLU A 145 14.51 2.36 -4.48
C GLU A 145 13.55 1.29 -3.95
N ALA A 146 12.28 1.63 -3.71
CA ALA A 146 11.26 0.67 -3.29
C ALA A 146 10.94 -0.38 -4.38
N VAL A 147 11.04 -0.01 -5.66
CA VAL A 147 10.97 -0.99 -6.78
C VAL A 147 12.18 -1.91 -6.74
N GLU A 148 13.39 -1.35 -6.65
CA GLU A 148 14.63 -2.14 -6.61
C GLU A 148 14.72 -3.04 -5.38
N TYR A 149 14.13 -2.60 -4.27
CA TYR A 149 14.04 -3.36 -3.04
C TYR A 149 13.02 -4.52 -3.13
N GLY A 150 12.09 -4.46 -4.09
CA GLY A 150 11.02 -5.46 -4.28
C GLY A 150 9.76 -5.19 -3.48
N LEU A 151 9.65 -4.01 -2.85
CA LEU A 151 8.49 -3.63 -2.03
C LEU A 151 7.27 -3.28 -2.90
N ILE A 152 7.51 -2.63 -4.03
CA ILE A 152 6.52 -2.31 -5.06
C ILE A 152 7.01 -2.76 -6.44
N ASP A 153 6.12 -2.79 -7.43
CA ASP A 153 6.44 -3.26 -8.78
C ASP A 153 6.82 -2.12 -9.73
N LYS A 154 6.12 -0.97 -9.69
CA LYS A 154 6.39 0.17 -10.59
C LYS A 154 6.08 1.53 -9.99
N VAL A 155 6.81 2.55 -10.45
CA VAL A 155 6.50 3.95 -10.22
C VAL A 155 5.57 4.47 -11.32
N LEU A 156 4.46 5.09 -10.93
CA LEU A 156 3.49 5.71 -11.82
C LEU A 156 3.92 7.15 -12.12
N VAL A 157 4.50 7.37 -13.29
CA VAL A 157 4.86 8.71 -13.76
C VAL A 157 3.65 9.29 -14.51
N PRO A 158 3.26 10.55 -14.24
CA PRO A 158 2.26 11.24 -15.06
C PRO A 158 2.71 11.20 -16.52
N GLN A 159 1.91 10.61 -17.40
CA GLN A 159 2.12 10.76 -18.83
C GLN A 159 1.45 12.07 -19.25
N ASP A 160 2.12 12.84 -20.12
CA ASP A 160 1.44 13.89 -20.88
C ASP A 160 0.31 13.20 -21.65
N ASP A 161 -0.90 13.40 -21.18
CA ASP A 161 -2.12 12.78 -21.68
C ASP A 161 -2.49 13.42 -23.03
N LYS A 162 -1.66 13.23 -24.06
CA LYS A 162 -1.86 13.79 -25.41
C LYS A 162 -3.01 13.12 -26.18
N GLY A 163 -3.97 12.51 -25.48
CA GLY A 163 -5.05 11.74 -26.12
C GLY A 163 -6.28 11.44 -25.29
N SER A 164 -6.44 11.90 -24.05
CA SER A 164 -7.73 11.67 -23.36
C SER A 164 -8.80 12.63 -23.90
N LYS A 165 -9.88 12.06 -24.44
CA LYS A 165 -11.08 12.79 -24.89
C LYS A 165 -11.78 13.63 -23.80
N LEU A 166 -11.23 13.66 -22.58
CA LEU A 166 -11.65 14.54 -21.48
C LEU A 166 -11.23 16.00 -21.69
N ASP A 167 -10.35 16.28 -22.67
CA ASP A 167 -9.86 17.63 -22.96
C ASP A 167 -10.86 18.49 -23.77
N GLN A 168 -12.05 17.95 -24.10
CA GLN A 168 -13.13 18.74 -24.69
C GLN A 168 -13.99 19.42 -23.61
N GLY A 169 -13.38 20.43 -23.00
CA GLY A 169 -14.05 21.65 -22.55
C GLY A 169 -15.01 21.52 -21.36
N THR A 170 -14.44 21.46 -20.15
CA THR A 170 -15.19 21.89 -18.96
C THR A 170 -15.27 23.43 -18.96
N ARG A 171 -16.49 23.97 -18.98
CA ARG A 171 -16.73 25.41 -18.82
C ARG A 171 -16.67 25.74 -17.33
N ASP A 172 -15.89 26.75 -16.96
CA ASP A 172 -15.90 27.28 -15.61
C ASP A 172 -17.32 27.84 -15.29
N PRO A 173 -18.00 27.35 -14.25
CA PRO A 173 -19.36 27.77 -13.91
C PRO A 173 -19.45 29.25 -13.48
N TRP A 174 -18.34 29.90 -13.17
CA TRP A 174 -18.29 31.31 -12.78
C TRP A 174 -17.91 32.25 -13.92
N SER A 175 -16.94 31.88 -14.77
CA SER A 175 -16.46 32.75 -15.86
C SER A 175 -17.03 32.41 -17.25
N GLY A 176 -17.68 31.24 -17.41
CA GLY A 176 -18.22 30.77 -18.68
C GLY A 176 -17.17 30.43 -19.75
N GLN A 177 -15.87 30.61 -19.44
CA GLN A 177 -14.78 30.32 -20.36
C GLN A 177 -14.44 28.83 -20.36
N VAL A 178 -14.00 28.33 -21.52
CA VAL A 178 -13.48 26.97 -21.65
C VAL A 178 -12.05 26.98 -21.11
N VAL A 179 -11.84 26.36 -19.96
CA VAL A 179 -10.53 26.26 -19.33
C VAL A 179 -9.92 24.92 -19.72
N LYS A 180 -8.72 24.92 -20.31
CA LYS A 180 -7.95 23.68 -20.47
C LYS A 180 -7.57 23.16 -19.09
N PRO A 181 -7.91 21.91 -18.72
CA PRO A 181 -7.47 21.36 -17.45
C PRO A 181 -5.93 21.29 -17.47
N GLN A 182 -5.27 22.08 -16.63
CA GLN A 182 -3.80 22.13 -16.62
C GLN A 182 -3.14 20.90 -16.00
N VAL A 183 -3.88 20.00 -15.37
CA VAL A 183 -3.33 18.72 -14.93
C VAL A 183 -4.47 17.72 -14.84
N GLY A 184 -4.51 16.76 -15.78
CA GLY A 184 -5.28 15.55 -15.57
C GLY A 184 -4.56 14.72 -14.50
N PHE A 185 -5.17 14.53 -13.33
CA PHE A 185 -4.87 13.35 -12.54
C PHE A 185 -5.40 12.18 -13.36
N GLY A 186 -4.55 11.65 -14.26
CA GLY A 186 -4.89 10.50 -15.07
C GLY A 186 -5.47 9.43 -14.16
N VAL A 187 -6.70 9.00 -14.44
CA VAL A 187 -7.31 7.86 -13.76
C VAL A 187 -6.28 6.75 -13.85
N PHE A 188 -5.77 6.28 -12.70
CA PHE A 188 -4.76 5.25 -12.64
C PHE A 188 -5.35 3.97 -13.26
N ALA A 189 -5.13 3.81 -14.56
CA ALA A 189 -5.83 2.83 -15.38
C ALA A 189 -5.53 1.42 -14.87
N ASP A 190 -6.56 0.58 -14.78
CA ASP A 190 -6.39 -0.83 -14.45
C ASP A 190 -5.40 -1.45 -15.45
N PRO A 191 -4.30 -2.08 -15.00
CA PRO A 191 -3.31 -2.67 -15.91
C PRO A 191 -3.89 -3.75 -16.84
N ASP A 192 -5.12 -4.24 -16.59
CA ASP A 192 -5.84 -5.17 -17.47
C ASP A 192 -6.86 -4.51 -18.41
N GLN A 193 -7.17 -3.21 -18.26
CA GLN A 193 -8.08 -2.55 -19.20
C GLN A 193 -7.34 -2.29 -20.52
N PRO A 194 -7.90 -2.68 -21.68
CA PRO A 194 -7.31 -2.33 -22.96
C PRO A 194 -7.22 -0.82 -23.04
N ARG A 195 -6.00 -0.32 -23.27
CA ARG A 195 -5.76 1.09 -23.61
C ARG A 195 -6.56 1.37 -24.88
N THR A 196 -7.73 1.98 -24.75
CA THR A 196 -8.49 2.44 -25.90
C THR A 196 -7.67 3.53 -26.58
N ALA A 197 -6.99 3.14 -27.66
CA ALA A 197 -6.44 4.08 -28.62
C ALA A 197 -7.62 4.73 -29.34
N VAL A 198 -7.92 5.99 -29.02
CA VAL A 198 -8.81 6.85 -29.83
C VAL A 198 -8.28 8.26 -29.84
#